data_AF-A0A443KC79-F1
#
_entry.id   AF-A0A443KC79-F1
#
_cell.length_a   1.000
_cell.length_b   1.000
_cell.length_c   1.000
_cell.angle_alpha   90.00
_cell.angle_beta   90.00
_cell.angle_gamma   90.00
#
_symmetry.space_group_name_H-M   'P 1'
#
loop_
_entity.id
_entity.type
_entity.pdbx_description
1 polymer ?
#
loop_
_entity_poly.entity_id
_entity_poly.type
_entity_poly.pdbx_seq_one_letter_code
_entity_poly.pdbx_strand_id
1 'polypeptide(L)'
;MRILSISGQNIASLAQPFAVDFTAQPLAGAGLFAITGETGAGKSSILDAMCLALYGDAPRLAGGAATDEVPDPSGDTIKARDSRAILRRGAAQGWAEVRFTARDGQNYIARWQARRARQSRWTLNMPPLMSY
;
A
#
# COMPACT_ATOMS: atom_id res chain seq x y z
N MET A 1 -13.62 -17.98 -7.50
CA MET A 1 -13.28 -16.69 -6.85
C MET A 1 -13.48 -15.60 -7.88
N ARG A 2 -14.19 -14.53 -7.53
CA ARG A 2 -14.46 -13.38 -8.40
C ARG A 2 -14.23 -12.09 -7.63
N ILE A 3 -13.37 -11.21 -8.13
CA ILE A 3 -13.16 -9.88 -7.53
C ILE A 3 -14.37 -9.00 -7.83
N LEU A 4 -14.90 -8.35 -6.80
CA LEU A 4 -16.04 -7.42 -6.87
C LEU A 4 -15.55 -5.98 -6.87
N SER A 5 -14.59 -5.65 -5.99
CA SER A 5 -13.98 -4.32 -5.96
C SER A 5 -12.58 -4.34 -5.38
N ILE A 6 -11.76 -3.36 -5.75
CA ILE A 6 -10.45 -3.06 -5.14
C ILE A 6 -10.50 -1.61 -4.67
N SER A 7 -10.10 -1.33 -3.43
CA SER A 7 -9.97 0.02 -2.91
C SER A 7 -8.76 0.16 -2.01
N GLY A 8 -8.31 1.39 -1.80
CA GLY A 8 -7.15 1.65 -0.95
C GLY A 8 -6.75 3.11 -0.88
N GLN A 9 -5.70 3.36 -0.11
CA GLN A 9 -5.11 4.68 0.04
C GLN A 9 -3.63 4.56 0.43
N ASN A 10 -2.81 5.49 -0.06
CA ASN A 10 -1.37 5.58 0.23
C ASN A 10 -0.58 4.30 -0.13
N ILE A 11 -0.96 3.63 -1.21
CA ILE A 11 -0.30 2.41 -1.70
C ILE A 11 0.60 2.75 -2.90
N ALA A 12 1.90 2.51 -2.77
CA ALA A 12 2.92 2.79 -3.78
C ALA A 12 2.79 4.21 -4.36
N SER A 13 2.40 4.34 -5.63
CA SER A 13 2.21 5.65 -6.29
C SER A 13 0.83 6.28 -6.08
N LEU A 14 -0.16 5.53 -5.55
CA LEU A 14 -1.52 6.02 -5.31
C LEU A 14 -1.62 6.66 -3.94
N ALA A 15 -1.49 8.00 -3.89
CA ALA A 15 -1.58 8.77 -2.66
C ALA A 15 -3.03 8.91 -2.16
N GLN A 16 -3.94 9.28 -3.07
CA GLN A 16 -5.33 9.55 -2.74
C GLN A 16 -6.12 8.24 -2.58
N PRO A 17 -7.27 8.28 -1.88
CA PRO A 17 -8.21 7.17 -1.90
C PRO A 17 -8.59 6.81 -3.33
N PHE A 18 -8.59 5.52 -3.64
CA PHE A 18 -9.04 5.00 -4.91
C PHE A 18 -9.99 3.83 -4.70
N ALA A 19 -10.89 3.63 -5.66
CA ALA A 19 -11.79 2.50 -5.70
C ALA A 19 -12.09 2.12 -7.16
N VAL A 20 -12.09 0.83 -7.43
CA VAL A 20 -12.51 0.23 -8.69
C VAL A 20 -13.60 -0.79 -8.36
N ASP A 21 -14.82 -0.52 -8.84
CA ASP A 21 -15.97 -1.42 -8.68
C ASP A 21 -16.21 -2.17 -10.00
N PHE A 22 -15.96 -3.48 -9.99
CA PHE A 22 -16.16 -4.34 -11.16
C PHE A 22 -17.62 -4.79 -11.33
N THR A 23 -18.49 -4.45 -10.38
CA THR A 23 -19.93 -4.71 -10.42
C THR A 23 -20.75 -3.53 -10.95
N ALA A 24 -20.12 -2.37 -11.08
CA ALA A 24 -20.71 -1.18 -11.69
C ALA A 24 -20.40 -1.09 -13.20
N GLN A 25 -21.32 -0.51 -13.96
CA GLN A 25 -21.06 -0.14 -15.36
C GLN A 25 -19.93 0.93 -15.43
N PRO A 26 -19.05 0.90 -16.44
CA PRO A 26 -19.07 0.05 -17.64
C PRO A 26 -18.37 -1.31 -17.48
N LEU A 27 -17.83 -1.62 -16.30
CA LEU A 27 -17.06 -2.86 -16.07
C LEU A 27 -17.97 -4.07 -15.86
N ALA A 28 -19.18 -3.84 -15.37
CA ALA A 28 -20.18 -4.87 -15.15
C ALA A 28 -20.56 -5.58 -16.46
N GLY A 29 -20.17 -6.85 -16.56
CA GLY A 29 -20.48 -7.69 -17.72
C GLY A 29 -19.51 -7.54 -18.89
N ALA A 30 -18.48 -6.70 -18.80
CA ALA A 30 -17.49 -6.53 -19.86
C ALA A 30 -16.69 -7.82 -20.16
N GLY A 31 -16.49 -8.67 -19.15
CA GLY A 31 -15.74 -9.94 -19.25
C GLY A 31 -14.22 -9.77 -19.38
N LEU A 32 -13.77 -8.72 -20.08
CA LEU A 32 -12.39 -8.30 -20.23
C LEU A 32 -12.32 -6.77 -20.17
N PHE A 33 -11.32 -6.25 -19.48
CA PHE A 33 -11.03 -4.81 -19.41
C PHE A 33 -9.53 -4.59 -19.42
N ALA A 34 -9.11 -3.38 -19.81
CA ALA A 34 -7.71 -2.96 -19.77
C ALA A 34 -7.54 -1.81 -18.78
N ILE A 35 -6.47 -1.88 -17.98
CA ILE A 35 -6.01 -0.75 -17.16
C ILE A 35 -4.92 -0.04 -17.96
N THR A 36 -5.21 1.15 -18.49
CA THR A 36 -4.30 1.93 -19.33
C THR A 36 -3.89 3.23 -18.62
N GLY A 37 -2.91 3.93 -19.18
CA GLY A 37 -2.35 5.17 -18.62
C GLY A 37 -0.84 5.23 -18.78
N GLU A 38 -0.26 6.39 -18.52
CA GLU A 38 1.18 6.63 -18.63
C GLU A 38 1.99 5.81 -17.60
N THR A 39 3.30 5.68 -17.84
CA THR A 39 4.23 5.13 -16.85
C THR A 39 4.18 5.98 -15.58
N GLY A 40 4.04 5.34 -14.41
CA GLY A 40 3.87 6.05 -13.13
C GLY A 40 2.43 6.37 -12.73
N ALA A 41 1.44 6.20 -13.63
CA ALA A 41 0.02 6.48 -13.34
C ALA A 41 -0.61 5.58 -12.25
N GLY A 42 0.11 4.54 -11.78
CA GLY A 42 -0.35 3.68 -10.69
C GLY A 42 -1.08 2.41 -11.10
N LYS A 43 -1.02 2.02 -12.38
CA LYS A 43 -1.58 0.75 -12.88
C LYS A 43 -1.11 -0.46 -12.07
N SER A 44 0.20 -0.61 -11.88
CA SER A 44 0.76 -1.68 -11.05
C SER A 44 0.37 -1.53 -9.58
N SER A 45 0.28 -0.29 -9.07
CA SER A 45 -0.11 -0.01 -7.67
C SER A 45 -1.51 -0.52 -7.34
N ILE A 46 -2.45 -0.53 -8.29
CA ILE A 46 -3.78 -1.16 -8.11
C ILE A 46 -3.65 -2.68 -7.94
N LEU A 47 -2.80 -3.32 -8.74
CA LEU A 47 -2.55 -4.77 -8.64
C LEU A 47 -1.82 -5.11 -7.34
N ASP A 48 -0.88 -4.28 -6.91
CA ASP A 48 -0.20 -4.44 -5.64
C ASP A 48 -1.15 -4.33 -4.45
N ALA A 49 -2.08 -3.36 -4.47
CA ALA A 49 -3.10 -3.24 -3.43
C ALA A 49 -3.98 -4.49 -3.34
N MET A 50 -4.34 -5.08 -4.49
CA MET A 50 -5.07 -6.34 -4.52
C MET A 50 -4.28 -7.50 -3.90
N CYS A 51 -3.01 -7.66 -4.29
CA CYS A 51 -2.14 -8.69 -3.70
C CYS A 51 -1.97 -8.47 -2.19
N LEU A 52 -1.74 -7.23 -1.79
CA LEU A 52 -1.52 -6.85 -0.40
C LEU A 52 -2.74 -7.15 0.47
N ALA A 53 -3.94 -6.82 0.00
CA ALA A 53 -5.17 -7.11 0.70
C ALA A 53 -5.42 -8.62 0.86
N LEU A 54 -5.13 -9.41 -0.17
CA LEU A 54 -5.42 -10.85 -0.19
C LEU A 54 -4.35 -11.70 0.50
N TYR A 55 -3.08 -11.30 0.42
CA TYR A 55 -1.94 -12.13 0.81
C TYR A 55 -1.01 -11.48 1.85
N GLY A 56 -1.21 -10.19 2.17
CA GLY A 56 -0.33 -9.45 3.06
C GLY A 56 1.04 -9.11 2.44
N ASP A 57 1.21 -9.35 1.15
CA ASP A 57 2.44 -9.10 0.38
C ASP A 57 2.10 -8.62 -1.05
N ALA A 58 3.08 -8.02 -1.73
CA ALA A 58 2.92 -7.54 -3.10
C ALA A 58 4.09 -7.99 -3.99
N PRO A 59 3.88 -8.27 -5.29
CA PRO A 59 4.92 -8.74 -6.20
C PRO A 59 6.18 -7.88 -6.21
N ARG A 60 6.02 -6.55 -6.07
CA ARG A 60 7.16 -5.62 -6.01
C ARG A 60 8.06 -5.79 -4.78
N LEU A 61 7.59 -6.44 -3.72
CA LEU A 61 8.35 -6.71 -2.50
C LEU A 61 9.12 -8.04 -2.57
N ALA A 62 8.62 -9.02 -3.36
CA ALA A 62 9.23 -10.35 -3.48
C ALA A 62 10.57 -10.36 -4.25
N GLY A 63 10.82 -9.36 -5.11
CA GLY A 63 11.94 -9.36 -6.06
C GLY A 63 13.18 -8.55 -5.69
N GLY A 64 13.24 -7.87 -4.53
CA GLY A 64 14.45 -7.14 -4.11
C GLY A 64 14.99 -6.10 -5.12
N ALA A 65 14.15 -5.53 -5.98
CA ALA A 65 14.55 -4.54 -6.99
C ALA A 65 13.95 -3.16 -6.73
N ALA A 66 13.98 -2.74 -5.46
CA ALA A 66 14.07 -1.33 -5.12
C ALA A 66 15.32 -1.16 -4.25
N THR A 67 16.49 -1.27 -4.87
CA THR A 67 17.68 -0.52 -4.46
C THR A 67 17.41 0.97 -4.68
N ASP A 68 16.43 1.49 -3.94
CA ASP A 68 16.48 2.83 -3.41
C ASP A 68 16.54 2.54 -1.91
N GLU A 69 17.73 2.20 -1.41
CA GLU A 69 18.08 2.48 -0.02
C GLU A 69 17.89 3.99 0.14
N VAL A 70 16.66 4.43 0.37
CA VAL A 70 16.40 5.76 0.88
C VAL A 70 16.85 5.67 2.32
N PRO A 71 17.92 6.37 2.72
CA PRO A 71 18.26 6.46 4.13
C PRO A 71 17.03 7.05 4.81
N ASP A 72 16.39 6.28 5.68
CA ASP A 72 15.57 6.89 6.71
C ASP A 72 16.52 7.80 7.49
N PRO A 73 16.26 9.11 7.66
CA PRO A 73 17.06 9.98 8.51
C PRO A 73 17.23 9.46 9.96
N SER A 74 16.49 8.41 10.32
CA SER A 74 16.47 7.77 11.64
C SER A 74 17.34 6.51 11.75
N GLY A 75 17.95 6.01 10.68
CA GLY A 75 18.90 4.88 10.73
C GLY A 75 18.32 3.50 11.00
N ASP A 76 16.99 3.34 11.08
CA ASP A 76 16.36 2.03 11.26
C ASP A 76 16.27 1.26 9.94
N THR A 77 16.88 0.07 9.90
CA THR A 77 16.84 -0.84 8.76
C THR A 77 15.44 -1.44 8.61
N ILE A 78 14.61 -0.87 7.73
CA ILE A 78 13.38 -1.52 7.28
C ILE A 78 13.80 -2.78 6.52
N LYS A 79 13.54 -3.96 7.08
CA LYS A 79 13.81 -5.23 6.40
C LYS A 79 13.07 -5.22 5.05
N ALA A 80 13.75 -5.57 3.96
CA ALA A 80 13.22 -5.54 2.58
C ALA A 80 11.91 -6.33 2.35
N ARG A 81 11.48 -7.15 3.32
CA ARG A 81 10.23 -7.92 3.32
C ARG A 81 9.10 -7.30 4.16
N ASP A 82 9.31 -6.13 4.77
CA ASP A 82 8.24 -5.47 5.51
C ASP A 82 7.22 -4.91 4.50
N SER A 83 6.00 -5.49 4.50
CA SER A 83 4.87 -5.01 3.69
C SER A 83 4.60 -3.51 3.86
N ARG A 84 5.04 -2.88 4.95
CA ARG A 84 4.99 -1.43 5.18
C ARG A 84 5.83 -0.62 4.21
N ALA A 85 6.83 -1.22 3.56
CA ALA A 85 7.63 -0.58 2.52
C ALA A 85 6.77 -0.15 1.32
N ILE A 86 5.60 -0.77 1.13
CA ILE A 86 4.67 -0.40 0.07
C ILE A 86 3.94 0.92 0.32
N LEU A 87 3.92 1.41 1.57
CA LEU A 87 3.33 2.71 1.88
C LEU A 87 4.10 3.80 1.13
N ARG A 88 3.36 4.71 0.48
CA ARG A 88 3.93 5.86 -0.21
C ARG A 88 4.95 6.59 0.69
N ARG A 89 6.05 7.09 0.10
CA ARG A 89 7.02 7.94 0.83
C ARG A 89 6.28 9.10 1.52
N GLY A 90 6.54 9.26 2.82
CA GLY A 90 5.91 10.28 3.68
C GLY A 90 4.51 9.93 4.21
N ALA A 91 3.90 8.81 3.80
CA ALA A 91 2.61 8.40 4.35
C ALA A 91 2.79 7.71 5.71
N ALA A 92 2.14 8.25 6.75
CA ALA A 92 2.13 7.66 8.08
C ALA A 92 1.26 6.38 8.17
N GLN A 93 0.28 6.24 7.29
CA GLN A 93 -0.62 5.08 7.25
C GLN A 93 -1.14 4.83 5.84
N GLY A 94 -1.59 3.60 5.59
CA GLY A 94 -2.26 3.22 4.35
C GLY A 94 -3.02 1.91 4.53
N TRP A 95 -3.86 1.61 3.55
CA TRP A 95 -4.70 0.42 3.57
C TRP A 95 -5.05 -0.01 2.15
N ALA A 96 -5.36 -1.30 2.02
CA ALA A 96 -5.88 -1.91 0.81
C ALA A 96 -7.01 -2.88 1.17
N GLU A 97 -8.05 -2.91 0.37
CA GLU A 97 -9.22 -3.74 0.58
C GLU A 97 -9.68 -4.36 -0.74
N VAL A 98 -10.06 -5.63 -0.68
CA VAL A 98 -10.61 -6.37 -1.80
C VAL A 98 -11.91 -7.03 -1.36
N ARG A 99 -12.98 -6.72 -2.08
CA ARG A 99 -14.24 -7.46 -1.96
C ARG A 99 -14.26 -8.54 -3.03
N PHE A 100 -14.60 -9.77 -2.67
CA PHE A 100 -14.64 -10.88 -3.62
C PHE A 100 -15.69 -11.93 -3.23
N THR A 101 -16.18 -12.67 -4.22
CA THR A 101 -16.95 -13.90 -4.00
C THR A 101 -15.98 -15.08 -4.00
N ALA A 102 -15.99 -15.90 -2.95
CA ALA A 102 -15.12 -17.07 -2.84
C ALA A 102 -15.68 -18.28 -3.61
N ARG A 103 -15.08 -19.48 -3.44
CA ARG A 103 -15.53 -20.70 -4.15
C ARG A 103 -16.83 -21.28 -3.60
N ASP A 104 -17.16 -20.96 -2.35
CA ASP A 104 -18.40 -21.31 -1.66
C ASP A 104 -19.60 -20.43 -2.06
N GLY A 105 -19.39 -19.46 -2.96
CA GLY A 105 -20.41 -18.50 -3.40
C GLY A 105 -20.67 -17.36 -2.41
N GLN A 106 -19.98 -17.31 -1.27
CA GLN A 106 -20.13 -16.25 -0.27
C GLN A 106 -19.23 -15.06 -0.58
N ASN A 107 -19.68 -13.88 -0.14
CA ASN A 107 -18.95 -12.63 -0.32
C ASN A 107 -18.07 -12.34 0.90
N TYR A 108 -16.82 -12.01 0.63
CA TYR A 108 -15.79 -11.72 1.62
C TYR A 108 -15.15 -10.35 1.38
N ILE A 109 -14.58 -9.82 2.46
CA ILE A 109 -13.73 -8.64 2.45
C ILE A 109 -12.37 -9.03 3.01
N ALA A 110 -11.33 -8.91 2.20
CA ALA A 110 -9.96 -9.00 2.66
C ALA A 110 -9.39 -7.59 2.80
N ARG A 111 -8.77 -7.30 3.95
CA ARG A 111 -8.24 -5.96 4.22
C ARG A 111 -6.86 -6.05 4.83
N TRP A 112 -5.96 -5.26 4.26
CA TRP A 112 -4.65 -4.97 4.82
C TRP A 112 -4.60 -3.51 5.28
N GLN A 113 -3.94 -3.26 6.40
CA GLN A 113 -3.67 -1.91 6.90
C GLN A 113 -2.29 -1.86 7.53
N ALA A 114 -1.63 -0.72 7.38
CA ALA A 114 -0.38 -0.45 8.08
C ALA A 114 -0.29 0.99 8.56
N ARG A 115 0.44 1.15 9.67
CA ARG A 115 0.90 2.44 10.19
C ARG A 115 2.41 2.37 10.35
N ARG A 116 3.12 3.42 9.92
CA ARG A 116 4.52 3.64 10.31
C ARG A 116 4.51 4.16 11.75
N ALA A 117 5.33 3.59 12.62
CA ALA A 117 5.51 4.15 13.95
C ALA A 117 6.03 5.59 13.81
N ARG A 118 5.47 6.51 14.59
CA ARG A 118 5.87 7.92 14.63
C ARG A 118 7.38 7.98 14.84
N GLN A 119 8.10 8.68 13.96
CA GLN A 119 9.46 9.14 14.25
C GLN A 119 9.45 9.76 15.65
N SER A 120 10.08 9.09 16.61
CA SER A 120 10.47 9.76 17.85
C SER A 120 11.51 10.78 17.44
N ARG A 121 11.06 11.99 17.12
CA ARG A 121 11.92 13.16 17.09
C ARG A 121 12.45 13.28 18.51
N TRP A 122 13.66 12.77 18.75
CA TRP A 122 14.42 13.07 19.95
C TRP A 122 14.66 14.57 19.94
N THR A 123 13.75 15.34 20.54
CA THR A 123 14.09 16.69 21.00
C THR A 123 15.18 16.48 22.04
N LEU A 124 16.42 16.76 21.64
CA LEU A 124 17.55 16.92 22.52
C LEU A 124 17.13 17.89 23.62
N ASN A 125 16.81 17.37 24.81
CA ASN A 125 16.86 18.18 26.02
C ASN A 125 18.34 18.44 26.26
N MET A 126 18.85 19.53 25.70
CA MET A 126 20.09 20.13 26.18
C MET A 126 19.83 20.58 27.62
N PRO A 127 20.56 20.10 28.63
CA PRO A 127 20.51 20.74 29.94
C PRO A 127 21.05 22.18 29.79
N PRO A 128 20.50 23.16 30.53
CA PRO A 128 21.07 24.50 30.52
C PRO A 128 22.52 24.41 31.02
N LEU A 129 23.45 24.94 30.22
CA LEU A 129 24.82 25.14 30.65
C LEU A 129 24.78 26.05 31.89
N MET A 130 25.19 25.51 33.04
CA MET A 130 25.61 26.31 34.18
C MET A 130 26.80 27.16 33.73
N SER A 131 26.61 28.47 33.67
CA SER A 131 27.72 29.42 33.70
C SER A 131 27.85 29.93 35.14
N TYR A 132 29.04 29.73 35.70
CA TYR A 132 29.55 30.40 36.90
C TYR A 132 29.70 31.90 36.67
#